data_AF-A0A9J6QKU3-F1
#
_entry.id   AF-A0A9J6QKU3-F1
#
_cell.length_a   1.000
_cell.length_b   1.000
_cell.length_c   1.000
_cell.angle_alpha   90.00
_cell.angle_beta   90.00
_cell.angle_gamma   90.00
#
_symmetry.space_group_name_H-M   'P 1'
#
loop_
_entity.id
_entity.type
_entity.pdbx_description
1 polymer ?
#
loop_
_entity_poly.entity_id
_entity_poly.type
_entity_poly.pdbx_seq_one_letter_code
_entity_poly.pdbx_strand_id
1 'polypeptide(L)'
;MAKIAIDAGHGRYTPGKRCMKKLDKHETREWVLNDRVADELGRLLKAAEHTVKRMDDTDGSTDVSLESRVRKANAWGADFYISVHHNSGVGGSSGGGTEVYVSKGCQAKSKKAQSAIYKHAIKRGNLKGNRADGTRTANFYVIRYTDMPACLIECGFMDSKVDIKYILDPAWSKKIALGIAEGICEVFGGTVKAGASGGSTPKPEPAKPAPVKPAEKDNGKLDEDGKWGKDCTLKNQKVFNTEQDGIISFQPAANKKYLASCYEVSWKFYTSGYDAGSALIKAIQRFLKEQGYYTGKIDGWCGKQTVIAMQKFLRAKGYYAGDIDGSMGPKTVKGWQRYINSRL
;
A
#
# COMPACT_ATOMS: atom_id res chain seq x y z
N MET A 1 1.20 23.06 17.93
CA MET A 1 0.76 21.95 17.06
C MET A 1 1.95 21.13 16.62
N ALA A 2 1.77 19.84 16.33
CA ALA A 2 2.84 18.87 16.11
C ALA A 2 2.79 18.22 14.71
N LYS A 3 3.95 17.79 14.20
CA LYS A 3 4.11 16.92 13.03
C LYS A 3 3.94 15.46 13.44
N ILE A 4 2.87 14.83 13.01
CA ILE A 4 2.56 13.43 13.33
C ILE A 4 2.83 12.54 12.11
N ALA A 5 3.79 11.64 12.25
CA ALA A 5 4.06 10.58 11.30
C ALA A 5 3.12 9.40 11.58
N ILE A 6 2.32 9.03 10.59
CA ILE A 6 1.41 7.87 10.66
C ILE A 6 1.92 6.81 9.69
N ASP A 7 1.77 5.55 10.08
CA ASP A 7 2.19 4.43 9.28
C ASP A 7 1.12 3.33 9.35
N ALA A 8 0.44 3.04 8.23
CA ALA A 8 -0.37 1.83 8.14
C ALA A 8 0.55 0.64 7.89
N GLY A 9 0.62 -0.27 8.86
CA GLY A 9 1.48 -1.43 8.82
C GLY A 9 1.28 -2.29 7.58
N HIS A 10 2.37 -2.85 7.06
CA HIS A 10 2.43 -3.74 5.89
C HIS A 10 2.05 -3.06 4.56
N GLY A 11 2.04 -3.86 3.50
CA GLY A 11 1.33 -3.57 2.25
C GLY A 11 0.17 -4.54 2.09
N ARG A 12 -0.74 -4.24 1.17
CA ARG A 12 -1.98 -5.00 0.94
C ARG A 12 -1.76 -6.48 0.68
N TYR A 13 -0.65 -6.80 0.00
CA TYR A 13 -0.34 -8.15 -0.42
C TYR A 13 0.74 -8.84 0.43
N THR A 14 1.14 -8.26 1.57
CA THR A 14 2.13 -8.87 2.47
C THR A 14 1.72 -10.31 2.82
N PRO A 15 2.60 -11.31 2.58
CA PRO A 15 2.26 -12.71 2.81
C PRO A 15 1.83 -13.00 4.25
N GLY A 16 0.81 -13.84 4.42
CA GLY A 16 0.32 -14.26 5.75
C GLY A 16 -0.45 -13.20 6.55
N LYS A 17 -0.43 -11.91 6.18
CA LYS A 17 -1.06 -10.82 6.95
C LYS A 17 -2.54 -10.63 6.62
N ARG A 18 -3.39 -11.49 7.19
CA ARG A 18 -4.85 -11.49 6.94
C ARG A 18 -5.65 -12.20 8.02
N CYS A 19 -6.95 -11.92 8.06
CA CYS A 19 -7.93 -12.65 8.86
C CYS A 19 -8.00 -14.13 8.48
N MET A 20 -8.24 -14.99 9.49
CA MET A 20 -8.40 -16.41 9.23
C MET A 20 -9.65 -16.68 8.39
N LYS A 21 -9.53 -17.51 7.34
CA LYS A 21 -10.66 -17.90 6.47
C LYS A 21 -11.89 -18.43 7.22
N LYS A 22 -11.68 -19.12 8.35
CA LYS A 22 -12.76 -19.65 9.20
C LYS A 22 -13.54 -18.58 9.97
N LEU A 23 -12.98 -17.38 10.13
CA LEU A 23 -13.56 -16.26 10.85
C LEU A 23 -14.03 -15.15 9.90
N ASP A 24 -13.35 -15.01 8.76
CA ASP A 24 -13.69 -14.09 7.69
C ASP A 24 -13.52 -14.79 6.33
N LYS A 25 -14.65 -15.04 5.65
CA LYS A 25 -14.67 -15.70 4.35
C LYS A 25 -13.89 -14.95 3.26
N HIS A 26 -13.69 -13.65 3.43
CA HIS A 26 -12.95 -12.81 2.49
C HIS A 26 -11.46 -12.76 2.78
N GLU A 27 -11.02 -13.32 3.92
CA GLU A 27 -9.63 -13.26 4.38
C GLU A 27 -9.07 -11.83 4.30
N THR A 28 -9.82 -10.87 4.88
CA THR A 28 -9.49 -9.45 4.84
C THR A 28 -8.04 -9.23 5.26
N ARG A 29 -7.29 -8.51 4.43
CA ARG A 29 -5.86 -8.28 4.65
C ARG A 29 -5.63 -7.28 5.76
N GLU A 30 -4.60 -7.48 6.56
CA GLU A 30 -4.26 -6.62 7.69
C GLU A 30 -4.14 -5.16 7.27
N TRP A 31 -3.46 -4.89 6.15
CA TRP A 31 -3.31 -3.54 5.61
C TRP A 31 -4.65 -2.83 5.38
N VAL A 32 -5.70 -3.54 4.95
CA VAL A 32 -7.04 -2.93 4.76
C VAL A 32 -7.62 -2.46 6.09
N LEU A 33 -7.36 -3.19 7.18
CA LEU A 33 -7.80 -2.81 8.52
C LEU A 33 -6.95 -1.66 9.05
N ASN A 34 -5.63 -1.72 8.85
CA ASN A 34 -4.66 -0.71 9.28
C ASN A 34 -4.91 0.63 8.59
N ASP A 35 -5.12 0.61 7.27
CA ASP A 35 -5.33 1.77 6.43
C ASP A 35 -6.62 2.52 6.79
N ARG A 36 -7.74 1.81 7.01
CA ARG A 36 -9.00 2.42 7.48
C ARG A 36 -8.81 3.26 8.75
N VAL A 37 -8.07 2.72 9.72
CA VAL A 37 -7.78 3.41 10.98
C VAL A 37 -6.79 4.56 10.75
N ALA A 38 -5.73 4.35 9.96
CA ALA A 38 -4.70 5.35 9.69
C ALA A 38 -5.22 6.55 8.87
N ASP A 39 -6.12 6.31 7.91
CA ASP A 39 -6.77 7.35 7.12
C ASP A 39 -7.65 8.24 7.99
N GLU A 40 -8.54 7.64 8.78
CA GLU A 40 -9.41 8.39 9.66
C GLU A 40 -8.63 9.11 10.75
N LEU A 41 -7.60 8.46 11.32
CA LEU A 41 -6.69 9.09 12.27
C LEU A 41 -6.01 10.32 11.67
N GLY A 42 -5.52 10.21 10.42
CA GLY A 42 -4.90 11.32 9.72
C GLY A 42 -5.87 12.48 9.49
N ARG A 43 -7.13 12.18 9.14
CA ARG A 43 -8.18 13.20 9.00
C ARG A 43 -8.47 13.92 10.32
N LEU A 44 -8.63 13.16 11.41
CA LEU A 44 -8.92 13.70 12.73
C LEU A 44 -7.78 14.57 13.27
N LEU A 45 -6.53 14.12 13.12
CA LEU A 45 -5.36 14.88 13.57
C LEU A 45 -5.16 16.17 12.76
N LYS A 46 -5.41 16.15 11.44
CA LYS A 46 -5.43 17.38 10.62
C LYS A 46 -6.52 18.34 11.08
N ALA A 47 -7.72 17.83 11.39
CA ALA A 47 -8.82 18.64 11.91
C ALA A 47 -8.54 19.21 13.31
N ALA A 48 -7.67 18.56 14.07
CA ALA A 48 -7.12 19.05 15.33
C ALA A 48 -5.88 19.94 15.15
N GLU A 49 -5.61 20.43 13.92
CA GLU A 49 -4.54 21.36 13.53
C GLU A 49 -3.11 20.76 13.51
N HIS A 50 -2.96 19.44 13.60
CA HIS A 50 -1.66 18.80 13.41
C HIS A 50 -1.28 18.77 11.93
N THR A 51 0.03 18.81 11.67
CA THR A 51 0.54 18.45 10.34
C THR A 51 0.74 16.94 10.32
N VAL A 52 0.17 16.25 9.33
CA VAL A 52 0.20 14.78 9.27
C VAL A 52 0.82 14.30 7.96
N LYS A 53 1.69 13.29 8.05
CA LYS A 53 2.26 12.61 6.87
C LYS A 53 2.22 11.10 7.06
N ARG A 54 1.84 10.38 6.01
CA ARG A 54 1.88 8.91 5.95
C ARG A 54 3.28 8.44 5.53
N MET A 55 3.81 7.41 6.18
CA MET A 55 5.15 6.85 5.93
C MET A 55 5.10 5.57 5.07
N ASP A 56 3.93 4.96 5.02
CA ASP A 56 3.54 3.82 4.19
C ASP A 56 3.13 4.22 2.77
N ASP A 57 2.66 3.23 2.01
CA ASP A 57 2.03 3.42 0.71
C ASP A 57 0.51 3.36 0.89
N THR A 58 -0.17 4.49 0.70
CA THR A 58 -1.60 4.64 1.03
C THR A 58 -2.52 3.93 0.05
N ASP A 59 -2.00 3.43 -1.08
CA ASP A 59 -2.75 2.50 -1.95
C ASP A 59 -2.48 1.02 -1.60
N GLY A 60 -1.56 0.78 -0.66
CA GLY A 60 -1.18 -0.53 -0.17
C GLY A 60 -0.44 -1.39 -1.19
N SER A 61 -0.13 -0.86 -2.37
CA SER A 61 0.47 -1.63 -3.45
C SER A 61 1.89 -2.05 -3.14
N THR A 62 2.62 -1.23 -2.36
CA THR A 62 3.97 -1.52 -1.90
C THR A 62 3.97 -1.78 -0.39
N ASP A 63 4.55 -2.91 0.02
CA ASP A 63 4.97 -3.05 1.42
C ASP A 63 6.27 -2.25 1.62
N VAL A 64 6.12 -0.99 2.02
CA VAL A 64 7.27 -0.10 2.27
C VAL A 64 8.13 -0.72 3.37
N SER A 65 9.45 -0.78 3.18
CA SER A 65 10.33 -1.36 4.20
C SER A 65 10.29 -0.59 5.52
N LEU A 66 10.50 -1.29 6.63
CA LEU A 66 10.55 -0.68 7.97
C LEU A 66 11.59 0.44 8.05
N GLU A 67 12.77 0.24 7.44
CA GLU A 67 13.82 1.26 7.35
C GLU A 67 13.37 2.51 6.58
N SER A 68 12.66 2.33 5.45
CA SER A 68 12.15 3.46 4.66
C SER A 68 11.11 4.26 5.45
N ARG A 69 10.21 3.58 6.18
CA ARG A 69 9.21 4.22 7.05
C ARG A 69 9.90 5.09 8.12
N VAL A 70 10.91 4.53 8.81
CA VAL A 70 11.72 5.23 9.81
C VAL A 70 12.48 6.42 9.20
N ARG A 71 13.22 6.20 8.12
CA ARG A 71 14.03 7.23 7.47
C ARG A 71 13.17 8.41 7.01
N LYS A 72 11.98 8.15 6.45
CA LYS A 72 11.03 9.20 6.06
C LYS A 72 10.54 10.01 7.26
N ALA A 73 10.24 9.36 8.38
CA ALA A 73 9.79 10.03 9.60
C ALA A 73 10.88 10.90 10.21
N ASN A 74 12.11 10.36 10.33
CA ASN A 74 13.27 11.07 10.87
C ASN A 74 13.65 12.26 9.96
N ALA A 75 13.76 12.05 8.64
CA ALA A 75 14.11 13.11 7.69
C ALA A 75 13.06 14.22 7.62
N TRP A 76 11.79 13.93 7.89
CA TRP A 76 10.73 14.93 7.95
C TRP A 76 10.75 15.76 9.25
N GLY A 77 11.49 15.30 10.26
CA GLY A 77 11.52 15.87 11.59
C GLY A 77 10.15 15.79 12.26
N ALA A 78 9.54 14.60 12.27
CA ALA A 78 8.28 14.39 12.97
C ALA A 78 8.45 14.56 14.49
N ASP A 79 7.42 15.07 15.17
CA ASP A 79 7.37 15.22 16.63
C ASP A 79 6.84 13.96 17.33
N PHE A 80 6.10 13.12 16.59
CA PHE A 80 5.57 11.84 17.05
C PHE A 80 5.42 10.86 15.88
N TYR A 81 5.67 9.58 16.14
CA TYR A 81 5.44 8.49 15.20
C TYR A 81 4.42 7.49 15.75
N ILE A 82 3.44 7.10 14.94
CA ILE A 82 2.51 6.02 15.26
C ILE A 82 2.37 5.04 14.10
N SER A 83 2.63 3.76 14.37
CA SER A 83 2.33 2.66 13.45
C SER A 83 1.05 1.96 13.86
N VAL A 84 0.16 1.72 12.90
CA VAL A 84 -1.19 1.15 13.09
C VAL A 84 -1.22 -0.24 12.49
N HIS A 85 -1.58 -1.22 13.32
CA HIS A 85 -1.55 -2.65 13.03
C HIS A 85 -2.80 -3.38 13.55
N HIS A 86 -2.98 -4.63 13.12
CA HIS A 86 -3.90 -5.59 13.73
C HIS A 86 -3.16 -6.90 14.00
N ASN A 87 -3.32 -7.43 15.21
CA ASN A 87 -2.48 -8.49 15.71
C ASN A 87 -2.93 -9.87 15.18
N SER A 88 -2.12 -10.88 15.46
CA SER A 88 -2.49 -12.29 15.34
C SER A 88 -1.70 -13.10 16.38
N GLY A 89 -2.08 -14.36 16.59
CA GLY A 89 -1.38 -15.28 17.49
C GLY A 89 -2.27 -15.91 18.56
N VAL A 90 -3.59 -15.74 18.48
CA VAL A 90 -4.55 -16.41 19.36
C VAL A 90 -5.23 -17.62 18.71
N GLY A 91 -4.91 -17.95 17.46
CA GLY A 91 -5.19 -19.24 16.82
C GLY A 91 -6.68 -19.55 16.55
N GLY A 92 -7.55 -18.55 16.57
CA GLY A 92 -9.00 -18.76 16.53
C GLY A 92 -9.64 -18.97 17.90
N SER A 93 -8.95 -18.63 19.00
CA SER A 93 -9.54 -18.58 20.33
C SER A 93 -10.31 -17.27 20.57
N SER A 94 -10.82 -17.07 21.80
CA SER A 94 -11.56 -15.88 22.20
C SER A 94 -10.67 -14.80 22.85
N GLY A 95 -9.37 -15.04 22.99
CA GLY A 95 -8.42 -14.02 23.48
C GLY A 95 -8.25 -12.89 22.47
N GLY A 96 -7.82 -11.71 22.93
CA GLY A 96 -7.70 -10.55 22.04
C GLY A 96 -7.62 -9.22 22.78
N GLY A 97 -8.03 -8.15 22.09
CA GLY A 97 -8.04 -6.77 22.58
C GLY A 97 -7.01 -5.88 21.88
N THR A 98 -7.21 -4.57 22.05
CA THR A 98 -6.25 -3.54 21.63
C THR A 98 -4.99 -3.59 22.50
N GLU A 99 -3.82 -3.51 21.87
CA GLU A 99 -2.53 -3.38 22.55
C GLU A 99 -1.73 -2.19 21.99
N VAL A 100 -1.04 -1.46 22.86
CA VAL A 100 -0.18 -0.33 22.44
C VAL A 100 1.23 -0.60 22.90
N TYR A 101 2.19 -0.56 21.99
CA TYR A 101 3.59 -0.89 22.18
C TYR A 101 4.49 0.35 22.14
N VAL A 102 5.55 0.29 22.93
CA VAL A 102 6.72 1.16 22.84
C VAL A 102 7.99 0.31 22.88
N SER A 103 9.11 0.85 22.42
CA SER A 103 10.42 0.19 22.50
C SER A 103 10.98 0.18 23.93
N LYS A 104 11.90 -0.75 24.20
CA LYS A 104 12.67 -0.75 25.45
C LYS A 104 13.56 0.49 25.48
N GLY A 105 13.56 1.22 26.60
CA GLY A 105 14.33 2.47 26.72
C GLY A 105 13.75 3.64 25.93
N CYS A 106 12.48 3.56 25.50
CA CYS A 106 11.81 4.65 24.79
C CYS A 106 11.78 5.94 25.62
N GLN A 107 11.59 7.07 24.95
CA GLN A 107 11.45 8.38 25.57
C GLN A 107 10.25 8.41 26.54
N ALA A 108 10.34 9.20 27.61
CA ALA A 108 9.23 9.32 28.58
C ALA A 108 7.92 9.79 27.91
N LYS A 109 8.01 10.59 26.85
CA LYS A 109 6.85 11.05 26.07
C LYS A 109 6.19 9.91 25.28
N SER A 110 6.93 8.89 24.85
CA SER A 110 6.35 7.65 24.27
C SER A 110 5.50 6.91 25.30
N LYS A 111 5.97 6.79 26.54
CA LYS A 111 5.20 6.16 27.62
C LYS A 111 3.90 6.91 27.93
N LYS A 112 3.97 8.25 28.00
CA LYS A 112 2.77 9.09 28.15
C LYS A 112 1.78 8.89 26.99
N ALA A 113 2.29 8.91 25.74
CA ALA A 113 1.48 8.67 24.55
C ALA A 113 0.84 7.27 24.55
N GLN A 114 1.59 6.24 24.90
CA GLN A 114 1.10 4.86 25.02
C GLN A 114 -0.09 4.76 25.97
N SER A 115 0.04 5.28 27.19
CA SER A 115 -1.04 5.24 28.19
C SER A 115 -2.26 6.04 27.74
N ALA A 116 -2.06 7.23 27.19
CA ALA A 116 -3.15 8.08 26.70
C ALA A 116 -3.89 7.45 25.50
N ILE A 117 -3.16 6.97 24.50
CA ILE A 117 -3.71 6.28 23.32
C ILE A 117 -4.50 5.05 23.75
N TYR A 118 -3.94 4.20 24.61
CA TYR A 118 -4.65 3.00 25.06
C TYR A 118 -5.95 3.34 25.78
N LYS A 119 -5.90 4.26 26.75
CA LYS A 119 -7.04 4.74 27.55
C LYS A 119 -8.21 5.23 26.67
N HIS A 120 -7.91 6.04 25.65
CA HIS A 120 -8.96 6.60 24.78
C HIS A 120 -9.40 5.62 23.68
N ALA A 121 -8.48 4.81 23.14
CA ALA A 121 -8.81 3.77 22.17
C ALA A 121 -9.80 2.75 22.75
N ILE A 122 -9.61 2.29 24.00
CA ILE A 122 -10.56 1.37 24.64
C ILE A 122 -11.89 2.07 24.97
N LYS A 123 -11.87 3.34 25.36
CA LYS A 123 -13.08 4.12 25.66
C LYS A 123 -13.97 4.27 24.41
N ARG A 124 -13.37 4.51 23.24
CA ARG A 124 -14.11 4.72 21.99
C ARG A 124 -14.40 3.42 21.24
N GLY A 125 -13.41 2.52 21.16
CA GLY A 125 -13.50 1.25 20.44
C GLY A 125 -14.15 0.13 21.23
N ASN A 126 -14.22 0.21 22.56
CA ASN A 126 -14.78 -0.85 23.41
C ASN A 126 -14.16 -2.25 23.17
N LEU A 127 -12.86 -2.31 22.81
CA LEU A 127 -12.14 -3.55 22.53
C LEU A 127 -10.95 -3.73 23.48
N LYS A 128 -11.22 -3.80 24.79
CA LYS A 128 -10.17 -4.04 25.80
C LYS A 128 -9.56 -5.44 25.71
N GLY A 129 -10.37 -6.43 25.30
CA GLY A 129 -10.00 -7.84 25.31
C GLY A 129 -9.97 -8.45 26.70
N ASN A 130 -9.21 -9.54 26.84
CA ASN A 130 -9.18 -10.38 28.05
C ASN A 130 -7.98 -10.09 28.98
N ARG A 131 -7.23 -9.00 28.75
CA ARG A 131 -6.09 -8.59 29.58
C ARG A 131 -6.48 -7.50 30.57
N ALA A 132 -5.79 -7.48 31.72
CA ALA A 132 -5.95 -6.42 32.71
C ALA A 132 -5.59 -5.03 32.12
N ASP A 133 -4.51 -4.99 31.33
CA ASP A 133 -4.00 -3.83 30.61
C ASP A 133 -3.45 -4.23 29.23
N GLY A 134 -3.46 -3.31 28.27
CA GLY A 134 -3.01 -3.49 26.89
C GLY A 134 -1.70 -2.75 26.56
N THR A 135 -1.05 -2.09 27.51
CA THR A 135 0.25 -1.47 27.25
C THR A 135 1.37 -2.51 27.24
N ARG A 136 2.28 -2.45 26.26
CA ARG A 136 3.32 -3.45 26.01
C ARG A 136 4.66 -2.81 25.72
N THR A 137 5.74 -3.56 25.94
CA THR A 137 7.09 -3.14 25.52
C THR A 137 7.67 -4.18 24.59
N ALA A 138 8.03 -3.79 23.36
CA ALA A 138 8.68 -4.65 22.38
C ALA A 138 9.54 -3.80 21.43
N ASN A 139 10.65 -4.37 20.95
CA ASN A 139 11.61 -3.66 20.11
C ASN A 139 11.27 -3.76 18.61
N PHE A 140 10.02 -3.45 18.24
CA PHE A 140 9.67 -3.35 16.82
C PHE A 140 10.51 -2.26 16.15
N TYR A 141 11.01 -2.56 14.95
CA TYR A 141 12.01 -1.73 14.27
C TYR A 141 11.56 -0.25 14.17
N VAL A 142 10.32 -0.03 13.73
CA VAL A 142 9.78 1.31 13.46
C VAL A 142 9.60 2.20 14.70
N ILE A 143 9.46 1.63 15.89
CA ILE A 143 9.36 2.38 17.16
C ILE A 143 10.67 2.39 17.95
N ARG A 144 11.69 1.68 17.45
CA ARG A 144 13.03 1.63 18.04
C ARG A 144 13.99 2.59 17.35
N TYR A 145 13.90 2.72 16.03
CA TYR A 145 14.87 3.47 15.22
C TYR A 145 14.37 4.84 14.75
N THR A 146 13.15 5.23 15.11
CA THR A 146 12.69 6.61 14.97
C THR A 146 13.32 7.52 16.04
N ASP A 147 13.70 8.73 15.64
CA ASP A 147 14.38 9.69 16.54
C ASP A 147 13.41 10.39 17.51
N MET A 148 12.13 10.46 17.15
CA MET A 148 11.07 11.07 17.94
C MET A 148 10.33 10.04 18.81
N PRO A 149 9.54 10.48 19.82
CA PRO A 149 8.66 9.57 20.55
C PRO A 149 7.78 8.76 19.58
N ALA A 150 7.73 7.44 19.78
CA ALA A 150 6.99 6.54 18.92
C ALA A 150 6.13 5.54 19.70
N CYS A 151 5.00 5.15 19.11
CA CYS A 151 4.15 4.04 19.54
C CYS A 151 3.77 3.16 18.34
N LEU A 152 3.45 1.89 18.60
CA LEU A 152 2.77 1.02 17.65
C LEU A 152 1.49 0.54 18.30
N ILE A 153 0.35 0.62 17.62
CA ILE A 153 -0.92 0.10 18.13
C ILE A 153 -1.35 -1.11 17.32
N GLU A 154 -1.66 -2.18 18.04
CA GLU A 154 -2.39 -3.34 17.56
C GLU A 154 -3.87 -3.12 17.91
N CYS A 155 -4.71 -2.78 16.93
CA CYS A 155 -6.09 -2.36 17.18
C CYS A 155 -7.00 -3.52 17.67
N GLY A 156 -6.67 -4.76 17.30
CA GLY A 156 -7.34 -5.99 17.72
C GLY A 156 -6.75 -7.19 16.96
N PHE A 157 -7.20 -8.42 17.26
CA PHE A 157 -6.61 -9.65 16.72
C PHE A 157 -7.41 -10.24 15.53
N MET A 158 -6.75 -10.37 14.37
CA MET A 158 -7.32 -10.93 13.13
C MET A 158 -7.68 -12.42 13.20
N ASP A 159 -7.18 -13.12 14.20
CA ASP A 159 -7.45 -14.53 14.48
C ASP A 159 -8.24 -14.75 15.77
N SER A 160 -8.88 -13.70 16.32
CA SER A 160 -9.77 -13.81 17.48
C SER A 160 -11.24 -13.96 17.06
N LYS A 161 -11.96 -14.91 17.66
CA LYS A 161 -13.42 -15.05 17.48
C LYS A 161 -14.22 -13.86 18.01
N VAL A 162 -13.62 -13.06 18.89
CA VAL A 162 -14.26 -11.90 19.51
C VAL A 162 -13.93 -10.64 18.71
N ASP A 163 -12.64 -10.35 18.52
CA ASP A 163 -12.20 -9.10 17.91
C ASP A 163 -12.62 -8.98 16.44
N ILE A 164 -12.71 -10.11 15.72
CA ILE A 164 -13.10 -10.13 14.30
C ILE A 164 -14.43 -9.38 14.02
N LYS A 165 -15.35 -9.41 14.99
CA LYS A 165 -16.66 -8.75 14.90
C LYS A 165 -16.57 -7.22 14.90
N TYR A 166 -15.50 -6.69 15.50
CA TYR A 166 -15.22 -5.27 15.58
C TYR A 166 -14.35 -4.81 14.42
N ILE A 167 -13.20 -5.48 14.21
CA ILE A 167 -12.17 -4.99 13.29
C ILE A 167 -12.62 -5.01 11.82
N LEU A 168 -13.56 -5.90 11.46
CA LEU A 168 -14.14 -5.93 10.12
C LEU A 168 -15.12 -4.78 9.85
N ASP A 169 -15.73 -4.20 10.89
CA ASP A 169 -16.70 -3.12 10.77
C ASP A 169 -16.00 -1.77 10.48
N PRO A 170 -16.20 -1.17 9.29
CA PRO A 170 -15.63 0.13 8.97
C PRO A 170 -16.10 1.24 9.92
N ALA A 171 -17.31 1.17 10.49
CA ALA A 171 -17.77 2.16 11.45
C ALA A 171 -17.01 2.07 12.78
N TRP A 172 -16.61 0.87 13.19
CA TRP A 172 -15.76 0.66 14.35
C TRP A 172 -14.35 1.24 14.15
N SER A 173 -13.77 1.10 12.95
CA SER A 173 -12.44 1.68 12.64
C SER A 173 -12.39 3.19 12.91
N LYS A 174 -13.49 3.91 12.66
CA LYS A 174 -13.60 5.34 12.96
C LYS A 174 -13.65 5.63 14.46
N LYS A 175 -14.31 4.76 15.23
CA LYS A 175 -14.38 4.90 16.69
C LYS A 175 -13.01 4.73 17.32
N ILE A 176 -12.28 3.67 16.95
CA ILE A 176 -10.93 3.47 17.51
C ILE A 176 -9.96 4.57 17.03
N ALA A 177 -10.03 5.00 15.76
CA ALA A 177 -9.25 6.14 15.25
C ALA A 177 -9.51 7.44 16.04
N LEU A 178 -10.77 7.71 16.41
CA LEU A 178 -11.12 8.83 17.31
C LEU A 178 -10.42 8.72 18.66
N GLY A 179 -10.45 7.54 19.29
CA GLY A 179 -9.76 7.33 20.56
C GLY A 179 -8.24 7.51 20.44
N ILE A 180 -7.63 7.03 19.35
CA ILE A 180 -6.20 7.22 19.09
C ILE A 180 -5.88 8.71 18.94
N ALA A 181 -6.69 9.45 18.17
CA ALA A 181 -6.51 10.89 17.97
C ALA A 181 -6.63 11.68 19.29
N GLU A 182 -7.61 11.35 20.13
CA GLU A 182 -7.79 11.96 21.46
C GLU A 182 -6.57 11.71 22.36
N GLY A 183 -6.03 10.49 22.36
CA GLY A 183 -4.82 10.17 23.11
C GLY A 183 -3.56 10.86 22.62
N ILE A 184 -3.42 11.04 21.30
CA ILE A 184 -2.31 11.85 20.72
C ILE A 184 -2.47 13.32 21.11
N CYS A 185 -3.67 13.89 20.98
CA CYS A 185 -3.92 15.29 21.31
C CYS A 185 -3.69 15.59 22.80
N GLU A 186 -4.01 14.65 23.70
CA GLU A 186 -3.71 14.78 25.13
C GLU A 186 -2.22 15.00 25.41
N VAL A 187 -1.32 14.45 24.59
CA VAL A 187 0.13 14.49 24.82
C VAL A 187 0.86 15.52 23.95
N PHE A 188 0.35 15.79 22.75
CA PHE A 188 0.98 16.65 21.75
C PHE A 188 0.21 17.96 21.48
N GLY A 189 -0.83 18.23 22.26
CA GLY A 189 -1.73 19.38 22.08
C GLY A 189 -2.73 19.16 20.95
N GLY A 190 -3.72 20.05 20.82
CA GLY A 190 -4.83 19.90 19.88
C GLY A 190 -6.12 19.47 20.57
N THR A 191 -7.25 19.57 19.87
CA THR A 191 -8.56 19.14 20.40
C THR A 191 -9.37 18.49 19.30
N VAL A 192 -9.73 17.22 19.51
CA VAL A 192 -10.57 16.48 18.56
C VAL A 192 -12.03 16.88 18.76
N LYS A 193 -12.64 17.50 17.74
CA LYS A 193 -14.05 17.93 17.81
C LYS A 193 -14.97 16.72 17.61
N ALA A 194 -15.81 16.43 18.61
CA ALA A 194 -16.68 15.25 18.69
C ALA A 194 -17.77 15.14 17.59
N GLY A 195 -17.95 16.16 16.75
CA GLY A 195 -18.90 16.15 15.62
C GLY A 195 -18.32 15.69 14.28
N ALA A 196 -17.03 15.37 14.20
CA ALA A 196 -16.36 15.08 12.93
C ALA A 196 -16.70 13.69 12.34
N SER A 197 -17.50 12.85 13.02
CA SER A 197 -17.78 11.46 12.62
C SER A 197 -19.13 11.25 11.87
N GLY A 198 -19.82 12.32 11.44
CA GLY A 198 -21.22 12.26 10.98
C GLY A 198 -21.58 12.85 9.62
N GLY A 199 -20.65 13.11 8.71
CA GLY A 199 -20.97 13.65 7.38
C GLY A 199 -20.34 12.84 6.26
N SER A 200 -21.16 12.28 5.36
CA SER A 200 -20.74 12.09 3.97
C SER A 200 -20.40 13.48 3.43
N THR A 201 -19.12 13.79 3.34
CA THR A 201 -18.65 14.96 2.61
C THR A 201 -18.29 14.53 1.19
N PRO A 202 -18.66 15.34 0.17
CA PRO A 202 -18.19 15.10 -1.18
C PRO A 202 -16.66 15.16 -1.22
N LYS A 203 -16.09 14.36 -2.12
CA LYS A 203 -14.68 14.32 -2.51
C LYS A 203 -14.06 15.74 -2.49
N PRO A 204 -12.88 15.96 -1.85
CA PRO A 204 -12.25 17.27 -1.88
C PRO A 204 -11.85 17.63 -3.30
N GLU A 205 -12.21 18.85 -3.71
CA GLU A 205 -11.67 19.51 -4.89
C GLU A 205 -10.15 19.71 -4.72
N PRO A 206 -9.32 19.39 -5.73
CA PRO A 206 -7.87 19.49 -5.61
C PRO A 206 -7.40 20.94 -5.48
N ALA A 207 -6.50 21.18 -4.53
CA ALA A 207 -5.80 22.46 -4.39
C ALA A 207 -5.09 22.84 -5.70
N LYS A 208 -5.21 24.12 -6.09
CA LYS A 208 -4.55 24.71 -7.27
C LYS A 208 -3.05 24.34 -7.31
N PRO A 209 -2.55 23.72 -8.40
CA PRO A 209 -1.11 23.56 -8.61
C PRO A 209 -0.47 24.91 -8.91
N ALA A 210 0.78 25.09 -8.47
CA ALA A 210 1.71 26.07 -9.05
C ALA A 210 1.74 25.90 -10.59
N PRO A 211 2.01 26.96 -11.37
CA PRO A 211 1.66 27.00 -12.79
C PRO A 211 2.33 25.86 -13.56
N VAL A 212 1.51 24.88 -13.95
CA VAL A 212 1.89 23.80 -14.87
C VAL A 212 1.52 24.28 -16.26
N LYS A 213 2.44 24.06 -17.21
CA LYS A 213 2.19 24.24 -18.65
C LYS A 213 0.85 23.59 -19.04
N PRO A 214 0.11 24.15 -20.01
CA PRO A 214 -1.26 23.74 -20.30
C PRO A 214 -1.36 22.22 -20.51
N ALA A 215 -2.30 21.59 -19.80
CA ALA A 215 -2.62 20.18 -19.97
C ALA A 215 -3.20 19.93 -21.36
N GLU A 216 -2.59 19.03 -22.12
CA GLU A 216 -3.20 18.44 -23.30
C GLU A 216 -4.42 17.59 -22.88
N LYS A 217 -5.48 17.64 -23.68
CA LYS A 217 -6.74 16.93 -23.45
C LYS A 217 -6.51 15.41 -23.45
N ASP A 218 -6.97 14.71 -22.40
CA ASP A 218 -6.99 13.24 -22.34
C ASP A 218 -7.93 12.71 -23.45
N ASN A 219 -7.33 12.10 -24.47
CA ASN A 219 -8.01 11.57 -25.64
C ASN A 219 -8.31 10.06 -25.51
N GLY A 220 -8.10 9.47 -24.32
CA GLY A 220 -8.33 8.06 -24.04
C GLY A 220 -7.27 7.10 -24.62
N LYS A 221 -6.26 7.60 -25.34
CA LYS A 221 -5.17 6.81 -25.93
C LYS A 221 -3.88 6.93 -25.12
N LEU A 222 -2.94 6.02 -25.37
CA LEU A 222 -1.55 6.13 -24.95
C LEU A 222 -0.80 7.11 -25.84
N ASP A 223 0.04 7.93 -25.22
CA ASP A 223 1.13 8.59 -25.92
C ASP A 223 2.11 7.56 -26.45
N GLU A 224 2.49 7.66 -27.73
CA GLU A 224 3.49 6.77 -28.37
C GLU A 224 4.91 7.26 -28.08
N ASP A 225 5.20 7.49 -26.80
CA ASP A 225 6.44 8.07 -26.31
C ASP A 225 7.57 7.05 -26.15
N GLY A 226 7.26 5.75 -26.29
CA GLY A 226 8.21 4.65 -26.13
C GLY A 226 8.51 4.35 -24.68
N LYS A 227 7.64 4.74 -23.75
CA LYS A 227 7.80 4.55 -22.31
C LYS A 227 6.72 3.66 -21.72
N TRP A 228 7.12 2.58 -21.07
CA TRP A 228 6.18 1.72 -20.36
C TRP A 228 6.07 2.13 -18.89
N GLY A 229 5.31 3.20 -18.66
CA GLY A 229 4.95 3.69 -17.32
C GLY A 229 3.60 3.19 -16.82
N LYS A 230 3.08 3.81 -15.76
CA LYS A 230 1.82 3.44 -15.09
C LYS A 230 0.60 3.50 -16.02
N ASP A 231 0.49 4.54 -16.84
CA ASP A 231 -0.63 4.68 -17.79
C ASP A 231 -0.60 3.60 -18.88
N CYS A 232 0.59 3.30 -19.42
CA CYS A 232 0.81 2.15 -20.30
C CYS A 232 0.38 0.84 -19.62
N THR A 233 0.75 0.62 -18.37
CA THR A 233 0.31 -0.56 -17.62
C THR A 233 -1.21 -0.61 -17.43
N LEU A 234 -1.86 0.48 -17.03
CA LEU A 234 -3.31 0.55 -16.82
C LEU A 234 -4.08 0.24 -18.11
N LYS A 235 -3.70 0.86 -19.24
CA LYS A 235 -4.34 0.62 -20.53
C LYS A 235 -4.09 -0.80 -21.03
N ASN A 236 -2.92 -1.38 -20.75
CA ASN A 236 -2.68 -2.81 -20.98
C ASN A 236 -3.59 -3.69 -20.11
N GLN A 237 -3.73 -3.40 -18.81
CA GLN A 237 -4.58 -4.18 -17.91
C GLN A 237 -6.05 -4.12 -18.30
N LYS A 238 -6.51 -2.97 -18.81
CA LYS A 238 -7.83 -2.83 -19.41
C LYS A 238 -7.99 -3.73 -20.64
N VAL A 239 -7.07 -3.67 -21.61
CA VAL A 239 -7.13 -4.46 -22.85
C VAL A 239 -7.04 -5.97 -22.59
N PHE A 240 -6.21 -6.40 -21.64
CA PHE A 240 -6.04 -7.82 -21.30
C PHE A 240 -6.97 -8.31 -20.19
N ASN A 241 -7.94 -7.48 -19.76
CA ASN A 241 -8.92 -7.78 -18.71
C ASN A 241 -8.27 -8.35 -17.42
N THR A 242 -7.22 -7.69 -16.95
CA THR A 242 -6.57 -7.99 -15.66
C THR A 242 -6.86 -6.87 -14.66
N GLU A 243 -6.49 -7.07 -13.39
CA GLU A 243 -6.57 -6.02 -12.36
C GLU A 243 -5.87 -4.74 -12.86
N GLN A 244 -6.59 -3.61 -12.85
CA GLN A 244 -6.11 -2.31 -13.34
C GLN A 244 -5.41 -1.53 -12.21
N ASP A 245 -4.36 -2.13 -11.63
CA ASP A 245 -3.58 -1.54 -10.53
C ASP A 245 -2.39 -0.67 -11.01
N GLY A 246 -2.10 -0.68 -12.31
CA GLY A 246 -0.98 0.03 -12.92
C GLY A 246 0.38 -0.61 -12.64
N ILE A 247 0.43 -1.87 -12.18
CA ILE A 247 1.63 -2.56 -11.72
C ILE A 247 1.91 -3.85 -12.52
N ILE A 248 3.19 -4.04 -12.84
CA ILE A 248 3.77 -5.26 -13.37
C ILE A 248 4.65 -5.86 -12.27
N SER A 249 4.04 -6.75 -11.48
CA SER A 249 4.61 -7.32 -10.26
C SER A 249 5.50 -8.55 -10.51
N PHE A 250 6.24 -8.98 -9.48
CA PHE A 250 7.00 -10.23 -9.43
C PHE A 250 7.93 -10.48 -10.62
N GLN A 251 8.60 -9.43 -11.13
CA GLN A 251 9.57 -9.58 -12.21
C GLN A 251 10.93 -10.00 -11.66
N PRO A 252 11.60 -11.03 -12.19
CA PRO A 252 12.97 -11.34 -11.80
C PRO A 252 13.90 -10.17 -12.12
N ALA A 253 14.69 -9.71 -11.15
CA ALA A 253 15.63 -8.60 -11.33
C ALA A 253 16.64 -8.88 -12.45
N ALA A 254 17.00 -10.15 -12.66
CA ALA A 254 17.86 -10.61 -13.75
C ALA A 254 17.30 -10.28 -15.16
N ASN A 255 15.98 -10.07 -15.28
CA ASN A 255 15.34 -9.70 -16.53
C ASN A 255 15.38 -8.19 -16.82
N LYS A 256 15.75 -7.34 -15.85
CA LYS A 256 15.77 -5.88 -16.01
C LYS A 256 16.64 -5.43 -17.20
N LYS A 257 17.72 -6.17 -17.49
CA LYS A 257 18.59 -5.94 -18.65
C LYS A 257 17.89 -6.02 -20.01
N TYR A 258 16.71 -6.63 -20.09
CA TYR A 258 15.90 -6.71 -21.32
C TYR A 258 14.80 -5.64 -21.39
N LEU A 259 14.66 -4.77 -20.38
CA LEU A 259 13.48 -3.94 -20.17
C LEU A 259 13.85 -2.44 -20.09
N ALA A 260 14.67 -1.98 -21.03
CA ALA A 260 15.29 -0.65 -21.01
C ALA A 260 14.28 0.52 -21.02
N SER A 261 13.08 0.31 -21.54
CA SER A 261 12.01 1.32 -21.57
C SER A 261 10.86 1.06 -20.58
N CYS A 262 11.09 0.17 -19.62
CA CYS A 262 10.18 -0.15 -18.54
C CYS A 262 10.61 0.58 -17.27
N TYR A 263 9.89 1.65 -16.92
CA TYR A 263 10.26 2.49 -15.79
C TYR A 263 9.86 1.85 -14.45
N GLU A 264 10.63 2.15 -13.41
CA GLU A 264 10.66 1.37 -12.16
C GLU A 264 9.42 1.54 -11.27
N VAL A 265 8.57 2.52 -11.54
CA VAL A 265 7.40 2.80 -10.68
C VAL A 265 6.29 1.77 -10.88
N SER A 266 6.00 1.40 -12.14
CA SER A 266 5.00 0.37 -12.47
C SER A 266 5.61 -1.04 -12.52
N TRP A 267 6.90 -1.18 -12.82
CA TRP A 267 7.56 -2.48 -12.92
C TRP A 267 8.28 -2.84 -11.62
N LYS A 268 7.81 -3.88 -10.91
CA LYS A 268 8.40 -4.32 -9.64
C LYS A 268 9.34 -5.51 -9.87
N PHE A 269 10.62 -5.27 -9.63
CA PHE A 269 11.69 -6.26 -9.79
C PHE A 269 12.12 -6.87 -8.45
N TYR A 270 12.38 -8.17 -8.44
CA TYR A 270 12.69 -8.95 -7.24
C TYR A 270 13.89 -9.87 -7.51
N THR A 271 14.79 -9.99 -6.55
CA THR A 271 15.94 -10.90 -6.60
C THR A 271 15.59 -12.32 -6.14
N SER A 272 14.47 -12.51 -5.44
CA SER A 272 13.92 -13.78 -4.98
C SER A 272 12.41 -13.67 -4.74
N GLY A 273 11.69 -14.78 -4.57
CA GLY A 273 10.25 -14.77 -4.26
C GLY A 273 9.33 -14.33 -5.42
N TYR A 274 9.82 -14.41 -6.66
CA TYR A 274 9.10 -14.00 -7.87
C TYR A 274 8.22 -15.10 -8.49
N ASP A 275 8.09 -16.26 -7.83
CA ASP A 275 7.44 -17.49 -8.33
C ASP A 275 6.00 -17.33 -8.85
N ALA A 276 5.33 -16.23 -8.50
CA ALA A 276 3.98 -15.93 -8.96
C ALA A 276 3.90 -15.12 -10.27
N GLY A 277 4.92 -14.35 -10.65
CA GLY A 277 4.92 -13.47 -11.84
C GLY A 277 3.77 -12.45 -11.92
N SER A 278 3.81 -11.53 -12.88
CA SER A 278 2.72 -10.56 -13.09
C SER A 278 1.53 -11.20 -13.80
N ALA A 279 0.31 -10.94 -13.30
CA ALA A 279 -0.92 -11.36 -13.96
C ALA A 279 -1.06 -10.77 -15.38
N LEU A 280 -0.71 -9.50 -15.56
CA LEU A 280 -0.69 -8.87 -16.88
C LEU A 280 0.32 -9.56 -17.81
N ILE A 281 1.53 -9.84 -17.33
CA ILE A 281 2.54 -10.51 -18.17
C ILE A 281 2.12 -11.95 -18.52
N LYS A 282 1.45 -12.68 -17.61
CA LYS A 282 0.86 -13.98 -17.96
C LYS A 282 -0.20 -13.87 -19.05
N ALA A 283 -1.05 -12.85 -18.99
CA ALA A 283 -2.06 -12.60 -20.02
C ALA A 283 -1.41 -12.29 -21.38
N ILE A 284 -0.38 -11.45 -21.39
CA ILE A 284 0.41 -11.15 -22.60
C ILE A 284 1.11 -12.41 -23.14
N GLN A 285 1.72 -13.22 -22.27
CA GLN A 285 2.36 -14.48 -22.67
C GLN A 285 1.36 -15.49 -23.26
N ARG A 286 0.15 -15.61 -22.69
CA ARG A 286 -0.93 -16.45 -23.26
C ARG A 286 -1.33 -15.96 -24.63
N PHE A 287 -1.62 -14.66 -24.75
CA PHE A 287 -1.97 -14.04 -26.02
C PHE A 287 -0.90 -14.28 -27.09
N LEU A 288 0.36 -14.01 -26.80
CA LEU A 288 1.46 -14.22 -27.75
C LEU A 288 1.63 -15.70 -28.12
N LYS A 289 1.33 -16.62 -27.20
CA LYS A 289 1.35 -18.07 -27.45
C LYS A 289 0.21 -18.50 -28.35
N GLU A 290 -1.00 -18.01 -28.12
CA GLU A 290 -2.18 -18.24 -28.99
C GLU A 290 -1.97 -17.68 -30.39
N GLN A 291 -1.27 -16.55 -30.52
CA GLN A 291 -0.89 -15.97 -31.81
C GLN A 291 0.30 -16.70 -32.49
N GLY A 292 0.88 -17.73 -31.84
CA GLY A 292 1.99 -18.53 -32.39
C GLY A 292 3.38 -17.91 -32.26
N TYR A 293 3.56 -16.83 -31.49
CA TYR A 293 4.83 -16.11 -31.35
C TYR A 293 5.62 -16.44 -30.08
N TYR A 294 5.00 -17.05 -29.07
CA TYR A 294 5.64 -17.39 -27.79
C TYR A 294 5.58 -18.88 -27.48
N THR A 295 6.75 -19.52 -27.36
CA THR A 295 6.87 -20.96 -27.04
C THR A 295 7.27 -21.24 -25.59
N GLY A 296 7.58 -20.19 -24.82
CA GLY A 296 8.02 -20.29 -23.43
C GLY A 296 6.92 -20.68 -22.44
N LYS A 297 7.30 -20.69 -21.15
CA LYS A 297 6.39 -20.90 -20.03
C LYS A 297 5.56 -19.64 -19.77
N ILE A 298 4.31 -19.83 -19.34
CA ILE A 298 3.44 -18.74 -18.87
C ILE A 298 3.73 -18.55 -17.38
N ASP A 299 4.84 -17.89 -17.09
CA ASP A 299 5.36 -17.68 -15.73
C ASP A 299 5.02 -16.28 -15.19
N GLY A 300 4.66 -15.33 -16.06
CA GLY A 300 4.41 -13.94 -15.70
C GLY A 300 5.69 -13.12 -15.58
N TRP A 301 6.82 -13.61 -16.09
CA TRP A 301 8.09 -12.91 -16.11
C TRP A 301 8.37 -12.40 -17.51
N CYS A 302 8.57 -11.09 -17.62
CA CYS A 302 8.94 -10.45 -18.87
C CYS A 302 10.44 -10.57 -19.07
N GLY A 303 10.89 -11.72 -19.57
CA GLY A 303 12.28 -11.96 -19.96
C GLY A 303 12.49 -11.85 -21.47
N LYS A 304 13.73 -12.12 -21.91
CA LYS A 304 14.16 -12.03 -23.32
C LYS A 304 13.20 -12.71 -24.30
N GLN A 305 12.71 -13.92 -23.98
CA GLN A 305 11.81 -14.67 -24.87
C GLN A 305 10.42 -14.01 -25.01
N THR A 306 9.91 -13.42 -23.93
CA THR A 306 8.66 -12.64 -23.97
C THR A 306 8.84 -11.42 -24.88
N VAL A 307 9.97 -10.70 -24.75
CA VAL A 307 10.29 -9.52 -25.57
C VAL A 307 10.46 -9.88 -27.05
N ILE A 308 11.19 -10.97 -27.37
CA ILE A 308 11.34 -11.47 -28.75
C ILE A 308 9.97 -11.80 -29.35
N ALA A 309 9.10 -12.47 -28.61
CA ALA A 309 7.75 -12.79 -29.07
C ALA A 309 6.93 -11.53 -29.35
N MET A 310 6.99 -10.52 -28.47
CA MET A 310 6.37 -9.22 -28.69
C MET A 310 6.90 -8.53 -29.96
N GLN A 311 8.23 -8.47 -30.15
CA GLN A 311 8.84 -7.85 -31.32
C GLN A 311 8.45 -8.56 -32.63
N LYS A 312 8.37 -9.90 -32.64
CA LYS A 312 7.90 -10.68 -33.79
C LYS A 312 6.44 -10.40 -34.10
N PHE A 313 5.57 -10.49 -33.09
CA PHE A 313 4.15 -10.18 -33.21
C PHE A 313 3.91 -8.77 -33.76
N LEU A 314 4.54 -7.77 -33.15
CA LEU A 314 4.37 -6.36 -33.55
C LEU A 314 4.83 -6.11 -34.99
N ARG A 315 5.92 -6.76 -35.42
CA ARG A 315 6.41 -6.66 -36.80
C ARG A 315 5.43 -7.29 -37.79
N ALA A 316 4.96 -8.50 -37.50
CA ALA A 316 3.98 -9.19 -38.35
C ALA A 316 2.65 -8.43 -38.48
N LYS A 317 2.29 -7.63 -37.47
CA LYS A 317 1.10 -6.77 -37.48
C LYS A 317 1.36 -5.35 -37.99
N GLY A 318 2.57 -5.04 -38.46
CA GLY A 318 2.92 -3.74 -39.03
C GLY A 318 3.14 -2.61 -38.00
N TYR A 319 3.19 -2.91 -36.71
CA TYR A 319 3.38 -1.91 -35.64
C TYR A 319 4.84 -1.62 -35.30
N TYR A 320 5.78 -2.47 -35.75
CA TYR A 320 7.19 -2.40 -35.38
C TYR A 320 8.13 -2.75 -36.54
N ALA A 321 9.10 -1.87 -36.82
CA ALA A 321 10.10 -2.04 -37.89
C ALA A 321 11.55 -2.15 -37.37
N GLY A 322 11.74 -2.37 -36.06
CA GLY A 322 13.06 -2.55 -35.46
C GLY A 322 13.55 -4.00 -35.43
N ASP A 323 14.72 -4.21 -34.83
CA ASP A 323 15.36 -5.52 -34.75
C ASP A 323 14.64 -6.50 -33.79
N ILE A 324 14.82 -7.80 -33.98
CA ILE A 324 14.38 -8.82 -33.00
C ILE A 324 15.57 -9.14 -32.09
N ASP A 325 15.88 -8.24 -31.16
CA ASP A 325 17.06 -8.34 -30.29
C ASP A 325 16.71 -8.87 -28.88
N GLY A 326 15.42 -8.93 -28.53
CA GLY A 326 14.96 -9.29 -27.19
C GLY A 326 15.19 -8.19 -26.14
N SER A 327 15.40 -6.95 -26.58
CA SER A 327 15.47 -5.76 -25.74
C SER A 327 14.22 -4.90 -25.93
N MET A 328 13.48 -4.65 -24.85
CA MET A 328 12.28 -3.83 -24.86
C MET A 328 12.64 -2.36 -24.70
N GLY A 329 13.29 -1.83 -25.73
CA GLY A 329 13.66 -0.42 -25.86
C GLY A 329 12.54 0.45 -26.45
N PRO A 330 12.81 1.75 -26.70
CA PRO A 330 11.76 2.72 -27.00
C PRO A 330 10.97 2.37 -28.27
N LYS A 331 11.63 1.85 -29.31
CA LYS A 331 10.96 1.44 -30.56
C LYS A 331 9.97 0.30 -30.31
N THR A 332 10.34 -0.68 -29.49
CA THR A 332 9.47 -1.83 -29.16
C THR A 332 8.27 -1.37 -28.35
N VAL A 333 8.48 -0.49 -27.36
CA VAL A 333 7.39 0.05 -26.55
C VAL A 333 6.44 0.92 -27.39
N LYS A 334 6.95 1.76 -28.31
CA LYS A 334 6.07 2.52 -29.25
C LYS A 334 5.21 1.60 -30.10
N GLY A 335 5.80 0.54 -30.65
CA GLY A 335 5.04 -0.47 -31.40
C GLY A 335 3.96 -1.11 -30.54
N TRP A 336 4.27 -1.41 -29.28
CA TRP A 336 3.28 -1.94 -28.34
C TRP A 336 2.19 -0.93 -27.97
N GLN A 337 2.53 0.33 -27.73
CA GLN A 337 1.58 1.41 -27.46
C GLN A 337 0.60 1.61 -28.64
N ARG A 338 1.08 1.58 -29.89
CA ARG A 338 0.23 1.58 -31.09
C ARG A 338 -0.75 0.42 -31.12
N TYR A 339 -0.25 -0.78 -30.82
CA TYR A 339 -1.08 -1.96 -30.75
C TYR A 339 -2.17 -1.81 -29.68
N ILE A 340 -1.82 -1.38 -28.46
CA ILE A 340 -2.78 -1.16 -27.37
C ILE A 340 -3.80 -0.07 -27.75
N ASN A 341 -3.37 1.03 -28.39
CA ASN A 341 -4.27 2.06 -28.90
C ASN A 341 -5.28 1.55 -29.93
N SER A 342 -4.93 0.51 -30.70
CA SER A 342 -5.86 -0.15 -31.63
C SER A 342 -6.88 -1.08 -30.95
N ARG A 343 -6.85 -1.18 -29.61
CA ARG A 343 -7.66 -2.07 -28.78
C ARG A 343 -8.44 -1.33 -27.68
N LEU A 344 -8.21 -0.02 -27.52
CA LEU A 344 -8.91 0.85 -26.55
C LEU A 344 -10.19 1.42 -27.14
#